data_AF-A0A814KIV8-F1
#
_entry.id   AF-A0A814KIV8-F1
#
_cell.length_a   1.000
_cell.length_b   1.000
_cell.length_c   1.000
_cell.angle_alpha   90.00
_cell.angle_beta   90.00
_cell.angle_gamma   90.00
#
_symmetry.space_group_name_H-M   'P 1'
#
loop_
_entity.id
_entity.type
_entity.pdbx_description
1 polymer ?
#
loop_
_entity_poly.entity_id
_entity_poly.type
_entity_poly.pdbx_seq_one_letter_code
_entity_poly.pdbx_strand_id
1 'polypeptide(L)'
;MLFHKVFRGPLPLVITTVCIIFFGIGIIIGHFAILQSSTKVINSQNEWKTKANDESLEKDYFVNFVEKFLRSVDRNKIRQNLEYYSQRTHLAGTDDDYKEALYISQKWRDDGLSVTIHPYQGLLSYPHQTQPNIVSIFNGNGDIIYRTNGSELTYSQDEHLPVKQIVKPFLAFTPNGTVQFAEQHGAIGVILFSDPVDFAPLGTTDERVYPNSFYMPDMGIQRGSAYLGSGDILTQNYPATDRYVIVGNHFDSWTFGSIDDGSGMAISFELVRIFGIWLKAGWRPKRSIVFCAFGAEEYSTIGSMEWVQVAKSSF
;
A
#
# COMPACT_ATOMS: atom_id res chain seq x y z
N MET A 1 -84.25 20.30 23.07
CA MET A 1 -82.80 20.30 22.78
C MET A 1 -82.59 19.41 21.57
N LEU A 2 -81.96 19.98 20.53
CA LEU A 2 -81.58 19.46 19.20
C LEU A 2 -81.94 18.00 18.84
N PHE A 3 -82.61 17.77 17.70
CA PHE A 3 -82.22 16.72 16.74
C PHE A 3 -82.88 16.96 15.36
N HIS A 4 -82.02 17.00 14.34
CA HIS A 4 -82.23 16.63 12.92
C HIS A 4 -83.15 17.47 12.00
N LYS A 5 -82.53 18.44 11.30
CA LYS A 5 -82.90 18.78 9.91
C LYS A 5 -81.84 18.21 8.97
N VAL A 6 -82.20 17.11 8.31
CA VAL A 6 -81.43 16.44 7.26
C VAL A 6 -81.47 17.29 5.99
N PHE A 7 -80.30 17.61 5.43
CA PHE A 7 -80.13 18.33 4.17
C PHE A 7 -80.81 17.57 3.01
N ARG A 8 -81.87 18.14 2.45
CA ARG A 8 -82.42 17.80 1.12
C ARG A 8 -81.94 18.86 0.13
N GLY A 9 -80.91 18.54 -0.64
CA GLY A 9 -80.39 19.30 -1.78
C GLY A 9 -79.52 18.38 -2.66
N PRO A 10 -79.27 18.68 -3.95
CA PRO A 10 -78.64 17.74 -4.90
C PRO A 10 -77.15 17.45 -4.63
N LEU A 11 -76.59 18.02 -3.56
CA LEU A 11 -75.18 17.94 -3.18
C LEU A 11 -74.64 16.50 -3.01
N PRO A 12 -75.37 15.52 -2.42
CA PRO A 12 -74.88 14.15 -2.29
C PRO A 12 -74.76 13.44 -3.64
N LEU A 13 -75.65 13.74 -4.58
CA LEU A 13 -75.66 13.11 -5.90
C LEU A 13 -74.49 13.62 -6.75
N VAL A 14 -74.21 14.93 -6.72
CA VAL A 14 -73.06 15.54 -7.41
C VAL A 14 -71.74 14.99 -6.87
N ILE A 15 -71.59 14.87 -5.54
CA ILE A 15 -70.39 14.29 -4.94
C ILE A 15 -70.21 12.83 -5.36
N THR A 16 -71.29 12.05 -5.39
CA THR A 16 -71.24 10.64 -5.80
C THR A 16 -70.84 10.50 -7.27
N THR A 17 -71.39 11.33 -8.17
CA THR A 17 -71.04 11.33 -9.59
C THR A 17 -69.58 11.73 -9.82
N VAL A 18 -69.08 12.74 -9.09
CA VAL A 18 -67.67 13.17 -9.18
C VAL A 18 -66.73 12.05 -8.71
N CYS A 19 -67.06 11.36 -7.61
CA CYS A 19 -66.26 10.22 -7.14
C CYS A 19 -66.19 9.07 -8.14
N ILE A 20 -67.29 8.75 -8.84
CA ILE A 20 -67.31 7.69 -9.86
C ILE A 20 -66.43 8.07 -11.06
N ILE A 21 -66.44 9.34 -11.48
CA ILE A 21 -65.59 9.84 -12.56
C ILE A 21 -64.11 9.74 -12.18
N PHE A 22 -63.73 10.21 -10.98
CA PHE A 22 -62.34 10.11 -10.51
C PHE A 22 -61.88 8.66 -10.33
N PHE A 23 -62.75 7.76 -9.88
CA PHE A 23 -62.45 6.33 -9.78
C PHE A 23 -62.23 5.69 -11.17
N GLY A 24 -63.07 6.03 -12.15
CA GLY A 24 -62.90 5.59 -13.54
C GLY A 24 -61.60 6.10 -14.17
N ILE A 25 -61.25 7.37 -13.96
CA ILE A 25 -59.97 7.95 -14.41
C ILE A 25 -58.80 7.24 -13.72
N GLY A 26 -58.90 6.95 -12.42
CA GLY A 26 -57.89 6.21 -11.67
C GLY A 26 -57.64 4.80 -12.22
N ILE A 27 -58.69 4.08 -12.63
CA ILE A 27 -58.57 2.76 -13.27
C ILE A 27 -57.90 2.87 -14.63
N ILE A 28 -58.26 3.87 -15.44
CA ILE A 28 -57.66 4.08 -16.77
C ILE A 28 -56.17 4.42 -16.64
N ILE A 29 -55.81 5.34 -15.74
CA ILE A 29 -54.41 5.69 -15.45
C ILE A 29 -53.66 4.45 -14.94
N GLY A 30 -54.25 3.68 -14.02
CA GLY A 30 -53.67 2.44 -13.52
C GLY A 30 -53.42 1.41 -14.62
N HIS A 31 -54.40 1.19 -15.51
CA HIS A 31 -54.28 0.25 -16.62
C HIS A 31 -53.15 0.62 -17.59
N PHE A 32 -53.08 1.89 -18.00
CA PHE A 32 -52.03 2.36 -18.92
C PHE A 32 -50.66 2.49 -18.25
N ALA A 33 -50.58 2.84 -16.97
CA ALA A 33 -49.33 2.87 -16.22
C ALA A 33 -48.76 1.45 -15.98
N ILE A 34 -49.62 0.47 -15.69
CA ILE A 34 -49.23 -0.94 -15.54
C ILE A 34 -48.82 -1.56 -16.88
N LEU A 35 -49.46 -1.18 -18.00
CA LEU A 35 -49.03 -1.58 -19.34
C LEU A 35 -47.68 -0.96 -19.72
N GLN A 36 -47.43 0.32 -19.42
CA GLN A 36 -46.10 0.91 -19.61
C GLN A 36 -45.03 0.26 -18.74
N SER A 37 -45.35 -0.05 -17.47
CA SER A 37 -44.47 -0.80 -16.57
C SER A 37 -44.14 -2.19 -17.12
N SER A 38 -45.16 -2.94 -17.57
CA SER A 38 -44.98 -4.28 -18.15
C SER A 38 -44.17 -4.23 -19.44
N THR A 39 -44.35 -3.21 -20.28
CA THR A 39 -43.57 -3.03 -21.52
C THR A 39 -42.12 -2.64 -21.23
N LYS A 40 -41.87 -1.82 -20.18
CA LYS A 40 -40.53 -1.51 -19.67
C LYS A 40 -39.84 -2.75 -19.09
N VAL A 41 -40.58 -3.59 -18.38
CA VAL A 41 -40.09 -4.87 -17.84
C VAL A 41 -39.75 -5.85 -18.95
N ILE A 42 -40.60 -6.00 -19.98
CA ILE A 42 -40.32 -6.87 -21.13
C ILE A 42 -39.13 -6.36 -21.96
N ASN A 43 -38.99 -5.04 -22.13
CA ASN A 43 -37.80 -4.46 -22.80
C ASN A 43 -36.53 -4.62 -21.95
N SER A 44 -36.60 -4.45 -20.63
CA SER A 44 -35.50 -4.80 -19.72
C SER A 44 -35.20 -6.31 -19.73
N GLN A 45 -36.21 -7.13 -20.05
CA GLN A 45 -36.04 -8.57 -20.18
C GLN A 45 -35.33 -9.01 -21.46
N ASN A 46 -35.49 -8.24 -22.53
CA ASN A 46 -34.72 -8.44 -23.75
C ASN A 46 -33.31 -7.80 -23.66
N GLU A 47 -33.09 -6.81 -22.78
CA GLU A 47 -31.76 -6.30 -22.43
C GLU A 47 -30.95 -7.25 -21.52
N TRP A 48 -31.55 -8.00 -20.59
CA TRP A 48 -30.77 -9.00 -19.81
C TRP A 48 -30.34 -10.19 -20.66
N LYS A 49 -31.13 -10.58 -21.68
CA LYS A 49 -30.75 -11.64 -22.62
C LYS A 49 -29.60 -11.23 -23.54
N THR A 50 -29.38 -9.93 -23.75
CA THR A 50 -28.18 -9.42 -24.44
C THR A 50 -27.00 -9.25 -23.48
N LYS A 51 -27.23 -8.93 -22.20
CA LYS A 51 -26.17 -8.93 -21.15
C LYS A 51 -25.66 -10.31 -20.74
N ALA A 52 -26.47 -11.37 -20.84
CA ALA A 52 -26.03 -12.73 -20.50
C ALA A 52 -24.92 -13.25 -21.44
N ASN A 53 -24.87 -12.77 -22.69
CA ASN A 53 -23.76 -13.06 -23.61
C ASN A 53 -22.50 -12.22 -23.29
N ASP A 54 -22.67 -11.04 -22.69
CA ASP A 54 -21.58 -10.12 -22.30
C ASP A 54 -20.89 -10.61 -21.02
N GLU A 55 -21.64 -11.13 -20.04
CA GLU A 55 -21.07 -11.74 -18.83
C GLU A 55 -20.27 -13.02 -19.11
N SER A 56 -20.71 -13.86 -20.07
CA SER A 56 -19.93 -15.04 -20.48
C SER A 56 -18.64 -14.64 -21.20
N LEU A 57 -18.69 -13.62 -22.07
CA LEU A 57 -17.52 -13.12 -22.78
C LEU A 57 -16.53 -12.40 -21.86
N GLU A 58 -17.01 -11.59 -20.90
CA GLU A 58 -16.15 -10.95 -19.90
C GLU A 58 -15.52 -12.00 -18.97
N LYS A 59 -16.27 -13.04 -18.59
CA LYS A 59 -15.75 -14.16 -17.78
C LYS A 59 -14.72 -14.97 -18.55
N ASP A 60 -14.97 -15.29 -19.82
CA ASP A 60 -14.02 -16.01 -20.67
C ASP A 60 -12.77 -15.17 -20.94
N TYR A 61 -12.92 -13.87 -21.16
CA TYR A 61 -11.79 -12.94 -21.28
C TYR A 61 -10.97 -12.89 -19.98
N PHE A 62 -11.64 -12.81 -18.82
CA PHE A 62 -10.97 -12.77 -17.52
C PHE A 62 -10.21 -14.07 -17.23
N VAL A 63 -10.81 -15.23 -17.46
CA VAL A 63 -10.16 -16.54 -17.26
C VAL A 63 -8.96 -16.68 -18.20
N ASN A 64 -9.13 -16.37 -19.50
CA ASN A 64 -8.04 -16.41 -20.47
C ASN A 64 -6.91 -15.43 -20.10
N PHE A 65 -7.25 -14.23 -19.61
CA PHE A 65 -6.27 -13.26 -19.12
C PHE A 65 -5.49 -13.82 -17.92
N VAL A 66 -6.18 -14.35 -16.91
CA VAL A 66 -5.55 -14.89 -15.69
C VAL A 66 -4.64 -16.06 -16.03
N GLU A 67 -5.09 -17.01 -16.85
CA GLU A 67 -4.25 -18.14 -17.28
C GLU A 67 -3.02 -17.66 -18.06
N LYS A 68 -3.21 -16.75 -19.02
CA LYS A 68 -2.09 -16.18 -19.79
C LYS A 68 -1.12 -15.44 -18.88
N PHE A 69 -1.63 -14.69 -17.91
CA PHE A 69 -0.83 -13.94 -16.94
C PHE A 69 -0.01 -14.90 -16.07
N LEU A 70 -0.64 -15.89 -15.43
CA LEU A 70 0.03 -16.87 -14.58
C LEU A 70 1.12 -17.65 -15.34
N ARG A 71 0.89 -17.97 -16.62
CA ARG A 71 1.90 -18.61 -17.49
C ARG A 71 3.05 -17.68 -17.89
N SER A 72 2.85 -16.36 -17.81
CA SER A 72 3.88 -15.36 -18.17
C SER A 72 4.83 -15.06 -17.01
N VAL A 73 4.44 -15.39 -15.77
CA VAL A 73 5.26 -15.23 -14.56
C VAL A 73 6.42 -16.22 -14.57
N ASP A 74 7.64 -15.68 -14.51
CA ASP A 74 8.86 -16.46 -14.47
C ASP A 74 9.56 -16.32 -13.10
N ARG A 75 9.55 -17.40 -12.32
CA ARG A 75 10.25 -17.47 -11.01
C ARG A 75 11.73 -17.12 -11.13
N ASN A 76 12.40 -17.51 -12.22
CA ASN A 76 13.83 -17.24 -12.37
C ASN A 76 14.08 -15.74 -12.57
N LYS A 77 13.16 -15.02 -13.23
CA LYS A 77 13.23 -13.56 -13.35
C LYS A 77 13.01 -12.87 -12.02
N ILE A 78 12.05 -13.32 -11.23
CA ILE A 78 11.85 -12.81 -9.86
C ILE A 78 13.11 -13.02 -9.01
N ARG A 79 13.70 -14.23 -9.06
CA ARG A 79 14.96 -14.53 -8.34
C ARG A 79 16.10 -13.62 -8.79
N GLN A 80 16.33 -13.48 -10.10
CA GLN A 80 17.39 -12.62 -10.65
C GLN A 80 17.19 -11.16 -10.26
N ASN A 81 15.96 -10.68 -10.29
CA ASN A 81 15.63 -9.32 -9.87
C ASN A 81 15.98 -9.13 -8.38
N LEU A 82 15.56 -10.05 -7.51
CA LEU A 82 15.84 -9.96 -6.07
C LEU A 82 17.35 -10.06 -5.76
N GLU A 83 18.05 -10.97 -6.43
CA GLU A 83 19.52 -11.10 -6.28
C GLU A 83 20.25 -9.83 -6.68
N TYR A 84 19.83 -9.16 -7.76
CA TYR A 84 20.44 -7.89 -8.16
C TYR A 84 20.12 -6.79 -7.16
N TYR A 85 18.84 -6.68 -6.81
CA TYR A 85 18.32 -5.61 -5.98
C TYR A 85 18.95 -5.59 -4.59
N SER A 86 19.13 -6.77 -3.99
CA SER A 86 19.68 -6.90 -2.62
C SER A 86 21.21 -6.97 -2.54
N GLN A 87 21.94 -6.62 -3.60
CA GLN A 87 23.42 -6.58 -3.59
C GLN A 87 23.99 -5.35 -2.92
N ARG A 88 23.21 -4.29 -2.78
CA ARG A 88 23.68 -2.99 -2.29
C ARG A 88 22.72 -2.48 -1.24
N THR A 89 23.22 -1.58 -0.40
CA THR A 89 22.33 -0.88 0.51
C THR A 89 21.67 0.30 -0.17
N HIS A 90 20.40 0.57 0.12
CA HIS A 90 19.63 1.66 -0.48
C HIS A 90 18.81 2.37 0.61
N LEU A 91 19.50 2.97 1.58
CA LEU A 91 18.86 3.79 2.60
C LEU A 91 18.34 5.09 2.00
N ALA A 92 17.08 5.42 2.28
CA ALA A 92 16.41 6.61 1.77
C ALA A 92 17.29 7.86 1.83
N GLY A 93 17.33 8.62 0.73
CA GLY A 93 18.05 9.90 0.63
C GLY A 93 19.57 9.79 0.47
N THR A 94 20.12 8.58 0.38
CA THR A 94 21.55 8.38 0.08
C THR A 94 21.84 8.34 -1.43
N ASP A 95 23.12 8.47 -1.81
CA ASP A 95 23.54 8.35 -3.20
C ASP A 95 23.21 6.97 -3.80
N ASP A 96 23.26 5.90 -3.00
CA ASP A 96 22.97 4.54 -3.46
C ASP A 96 21.46 4.32 -3.64
N ASP A 97 20.63 4.90 -2.78
CA ASP A 97 19.17 4.99 -2.95
C ASP A 97 18.79 5.74 -4.25
N TYR A 98 19.44 6.87 -4.53
CA TYR A 98 19.21 7.58 -5.80
C TYR A 98 19.65 6.78 -7.03
N LYS A 99 20.77 6.03 -6.95
CA LYS A 99 21.18 5.13 -8.03
C LYS A 99 20.16 4.01 -8.24
N GLU A 100 19.54 3.51 -7.17
CA GLU A 100 18.48 2.51 -7.26
C GLU A 100 17.25 3.08 -7.98
N ALA A 101 16.83 4.30 -7.64
CA ALA A 101 15.75 5.00 -8.35
C ALA A 101 16.04 5.15 -9.86
N LEU A 102 17.29 5.46 -10.23
CA LEU A 102 17.72 5.54 -11.62
C LEU A 102 17.70 4.16 -12.32
N TYR A 103 18.14 3.11 -11.64
CA TYR A 103 18.09 1.73 -12.14
C TYR A 103 16.65 1.29 -12.41
N ILE A 104 15.75 1.47 -11.43
CA ILE A 104 14.31 1.18 -11.56
C ILE A 104 13.73 1.92 -12.77
N SER A 105 14.03 3.22 -12.86
CA SER A 105 13.54 4.07 -13.92
C SER A 105 14.00 3.58 -15.30
N GLN A 106 15.27 3.22 -15.45
CA GLN A 106 15.81 2.70 -16.70
C GLN A 106 15.20 1.36 -17.06
N LYS A 107 15.14 0.43 -16.10
CA LYS A 107 14.60 -0.92 -16.30
C LYS A 107 13.14 -0.89 -16.75
N TRP A 108 12.30 -0.06 -16.11
CA TRP A 108 10.90 0.10 -16.51
C TRP A 108 10.74 0.73 -17.90
N ARG A 109 11.64 1.64 -18.30
CA ARG A 109 11.67 2.18 -19.68
C ARG A 109 12.03 1.09 -20.70
N ASP A 110 13.04 0.29 -20.41
CA ASP A 110 13.46 -0.82 -21.29
C ASP A 110 12.34 -1.85 -21.49
N ASP A 111 11.57 -2.09 -20.42
CA ASP A 111 10.40 -2.96 -20.47
C ASP A 111 9.20 -2.33 -21.20
N GLY A 112 9.21 -1.02 -21.45
CA GLY A 112 8.29 -0.35 -22.37
C GLY A 112 7.32 0.62 -21.71
N LEU A 113 7.55 1.01 -20.46
CA LEU A 113 6.78 2.07 -19.80
C LEU A 113 7.36 3.46 -20.11
N SER A 114 6.52 4.47 -20.07
CA SER A 114 6.96 5.86 -19.91
C SER A 114 7.19 6.13 -18.43
N VAL A 115 8.38 6.59 -18.05
CA VAL A 115 8.79 6.71 -16.64
C VAL A 115 9.32 8.10 -16.33
N THR A 116 8.81 8.67 -15.24
CA THR A 116 9.23 9.95 -14.67
C THR A 116 9.66 9.75 -13.22
N ILE A 117 10.59 10.58 -12.74
CA ILE A 117 11.06 10.59 -11.35
C ILE A 117 10.59 11.91 -10.73
N HIS A 118 9.93 11.82 -9.58
CA HIS A 118 9.43 12.98 -8.83
C HIS A 118 10.23 13.12 -7.52
N PRO A 119 11.24 14.01 -7.46
CA PRO A 119 11.99 14.23 -6.24
C PRO A 119 11.19 15.10 -5.25
N TYR A 120 11.24 14.73 -3.98
CA TYR A 120 10.70 15.51 -2.86
C TYR A 120 11.82 15.82 -1.87
N GLN A 121 11.71 16.94 -1.17
CA GLN A 121 12.59 17.28 -0.06
C GLN A 121 11.87 16.94 1.25
N GLY A 122 12.13 15.75 1.79
CA GLY A 122 11.61 15.31 3.09
C GLY A 122 12.67 15.45 4.19
N LEU A 123 12.22 15.64 5.43
CA LEU A 123 13.11 15.61 6.59
C LEU A 123 13.43 14.16 6.99
N LEU A 124 14.69 13.76 6.79
CA LEU A 124 15.21 12.44 7.17
C LEU A 124 16.12 12.54 8.40
N SER A 125 16.33 11.42 9.09
CA SER A 125 17.17 11.34 10.29
C SER A 125 18.22 10.25 10.13
N TYR A 126 19.47 10.49 10.54
CA TYR A 126 20.55 9.51 10.45
C TYR A 126 21.39 9.51 11.73
N PRO A 127 21.91 8.34 12.17
CA PRO A 127 22.88 8.28 13.24
C PRO A 127 24.19 8.96 12.84
N HIS A 128 24.92 9.46 13.82
CA HIS A 128 26.20 10.11 13.55
C HIS A 128 27.23 9.09 13.05
N GLN A 129 27.81 9.36 11.87
CA GLN A 129 28.68 8.41 11.15
C GLN A 129 29.95 8.03 11.91
N THR A 130 30.50 8.93 12.74
CA THR A 130 31.72 8.66 13.53
C THR A 130 31.47 8.50 15.03
N GLN A 131 30.24 8.71 15.50
CA GLN A 131 29.87 8.63 16.91
C GLN A 131 28.65 7.72 17.05
N PRO A 132 28.86 6.39 17.12
CA PRO A 132 27.74 5.46 17.18
C PRO A 132 26.93 5.66 18.47
N ASN A 133 25.63 5.45 18.38
CA ASN A 133 24.78 5.34 19.55
C ASN A 133 25.21 4.10 20.35
N ILE A 134 25.51 4.30 21.63
CA ILE A 134 25.92 3.23 22.54
C ILE A 134 25.13 3.31 23.84
N VAL A 135 24.78 2.16 24.38
CA VAL A 135 24.26 2.00 25.73
C VAL A 135 25.32 1.31 26.56
N SER A 136 25.55 1.81 27.77
CA SER A 136 26.49 1.20 28.72
C SER A 136 25.81 1.06 30.08
N ILE A 137 26.03 -0.07 30.73
CA ILE A 137 25.57 -0.33 32.09
C ILE A 137 26.79 -0.20 33.01
N PHE A 138 26.62 0.57 34.08
CA PHE A 138 27.65 0.79 35.08
C PHE A 138 27.30 0.05 36.39
N ASN A 139 28.30 -0.50 37.07
CA ASN A 139 28.12 -1.00 38.44
C ASN A 139 28.04 0.18 39.45
N GLY A 140 27.79 -0.12 40.73
CA GLY A 140 27.75 0.89 41.79
C GLY A 140 29.08 1.62 42.05
N ASN A 141 30.19 1.12 41.51
CA ASN A 141 31.52 1.73 41.60
C ASN A 141 31.84 2.63 40.39
N GLY A 142 30.98 2.66 39.36
CA GLY A 142 31.19 3.41 38.13
C GLY A 142 31.97 2.66 37.04
N ASP A 143 32.23 1.36 37.19
CA ASP A 143 32.84 0.54 36.13
C ASP A 143 31.78 0.08 35.13
N ILE A 144 32.15 0.03 33.85
CA ILE A 144 31.29 -0.50 32.78
C ILE A 144 31.23 -2.03 32.90
N ILE A 145 30.02 -2.57 33.10
CA ILE A 145 29.76 -4.02 33.14
C ILE A 145 29.15 -4.55 31.84
N TYR A 146 28.57 -3.67 31.02
CA TYR A 146 28.08 -4.01 29.69
C TYR A 146 28.13 -2.78 28.79
N ARG A 147 28.45 -2.99 27.50
CA ARG A 147 28.45 -1.96 26.48
C ARG A 147 28.02 -2.55 25.14
N THR A 148 27.08 -1.89 24.48
CA THR A 148 26.65 -2.29 23.12
C THR A 148 27.75 -2.01 22.10
N ASN A 149 27.86 -2.84 21.06
CA ASN A 149 28.90 -2.76 20.02
C ASN A 149 28.82 -1.49 19.15
N GLY A 150 27.65 -0.81 19.11
CA GLY A 150 27.46 0.43 18.32
C GLY A 150 27.50 0.24 16.80
N SER A 151 27.62 -1.01 16.34
CA SER A 151 27.56 -1.46 14.96
C SER A 151 27.04 -2.90 14.91
N GLU A 152 26.36 -3.25 13.82
CA GLU A 152 25.97 -4.64 13.56
C GLU A 152 27.14 -5.49 13.08
N LEU A 153 27.04 -6.80 13.27
CA LEU A 153 27.96 -7.76 12.69
C LEU A 153 27.73 -7.84 11.17
N THR A 154 28.80 -7.78 10.40
CA THR A 154 28.78 -8.04 8.96
C THR A 154 28.82 -9.55 8.72
N TYR A 155 27.72 -10.11 8.23
CA TYR A 155 27.64 -11.54 7.87
C TYR A 155 28.01 -11.82 6.40
N SER A 156 28.42 -10.79 5.64
CA SER A 156 28.89 -10.94 4.27
C SER A 156 30.20 -11.74 4.21
N GLN A 157 30.26 -12.75 3.33
CA GLN A 157 31.52 -13.41 2.94
C GLN A 157 32.34 -12.59 1.93
N ASP A 158 31.77 -11.51 1.39
CA ASP A 158 32.46 -10.57 0.52
C ASP A 158 33.22 -9.54 1.37
N GLU A 159 34.54 -9.69 1.48
CA GLU A 159 35.46 -8.76 2.13
C GLU A 159 35.44 -7.35 1.48
N HIS A 160 34.83 -7.21 0.30
CA HIS A 160 34.67 -5.94 -0.41
C HIS A 160 33.32 -5.27 -0.17
N LEU A 161 32.37 -5.90 0.55
CA LEU A 161 31.17 -5.18 1.00
C LEU A 161 31.61 -4.12 2.01
N PRO A 162 31.51 -2.81 1.69
CA PRO A 162 32.04 -1.79 2.57
C PRO A 162 31.20 -1.77 3.84
N VAL A 163 31.81 -2.08 5.00
CA VAL A 163 31.16 -1.97 6.32
C VAL A 163 30.52 -0.59 6.55
N LYS A 164 31.00 0.44 5.83
CA LYS A 164 30.44 1.80 5.78
C LYS A 164 29.01 1.91 5.22
N GLN A 165 28.54 0.92 4.46
CA GLN A 165 27.21 0.91 3.86
C GLN A 165 26.13 0.40 4.82
N ILE A 166 26.51 -0.34 5.87
CA ILE A 166 25.55 -0.78 6.88
C ILE A 166 25.21 0.38 7.80
N VAL A 167 23.92 0.69 7.83
CA VAL A 167 23.37 1.77 8.63
C VAL A 167 23.60 1.48 10.10
N LYS A 168 24.24 2.42 10.81
CA LYS A 168 24.50 2.25 12.25
C LYS A 168 23.19 2.10 13.03
N PRO A 169 23.22 1.41 14.18
CA PRO A 169 22.04 1.26 15.01
C PRO A 169 21.40 2.62 15.33
N PHE A 170 20.15 2.78 14.89
CA PHE A 170 19.22 3.74 15.46
C PHE A 170 18.79 3.21 16.84
N LEU A 171 18.34 4.09 17.73
CA LEU A 171 17.57 3.62 18.89
C LEU A 171 16.36 2.86 18.33
N ALA A 172 16.19 1.61 18.75
CA ALA A 172 15.50 0.54 18.01
C ALA A 172 14.02 0.79 17.66
N PHE A 173 13.46 -0.08 16.82
CA PHE A 173 12.06 -0.07 16.39
C PHE A 173 11.09 -0.14 17.56
N THR A 174 9.99 0.61 17.45
CA THR A 174 8.78 0.37 18.24
C THR A 174 7.55 0.61 17.39
N PRO A 175 6.43 -0.10 17.67
CA PRO A 175 5.13 0.44 17.35
C PRO A 175 5.03 1.84 17.97
N ASN A 176 4.85 2.81 17.10
CA ASN A 176 4.72 4.24 17.35
C ASN A 176 4.10 4.61 18.73
N GLY A 177 3.05 3.93 19.17
CA GLY A 177 2.40 4.18 20.47
C GLY A 177 3.25 3.99 21.74
N THR A 178 4.34 3.23 21.72
CA THR A 178 5.11 2.90 22.95
C THR A 178 5.99 4.05 23.42
N VAL A 179 6.65 4.77 22.49
CA VAL A 179 7.52 5.91 22.83
C VAL A 179 6.69 7.09 23.35
N GLN A 180 5.57 7.38 22.70
CA GLN A 180 4.65 8.42 23.18
C GLN A 180 4.09 8.08 24.57
N PHE A 181 3.74 6.82 24.82
CA PHE A 181 3.29 6.38 26.13
C PHE A 181 4.37 6.59 27.20
N ALA A 182 5.63 6.25 26.90
CA ALA A 182 6.74 6.45 27.82
C ALA A 182 6.97 7.95 28.12
N GLU A 183 6.92 8.81 27.09
CA GLU A 183 6.98 10.27 27.25
C GLU A 183 5.85 10.80 28.14
N GLN A 184 4.61 10.38 27.90
CA GLN A 184 3.43 10.76 28.69
C GLN A 184 3.54 10.39 30.17
N HIS A 185 4.38 9.40 30.50
CA HIS A 185 4.63 8.96 31.88
C HIS A 185 5.97 9.47 32.45
N GLY A 186 6.57 10.47 31.80
CA GLY A 186 7.76 11.17 32.31
C GLY A 186 9.07 10.43 32.08
N ALA A 187 9.12 9.45 31.17
CA ALA A 187 10.38 8.84 30.77
C ALA A 187 11.27 9.87 30.05
N ILE A 188 12.54 9.95 30.44
CA ILE A 188 13.55 10.82 29.81
C ILE A 188 14.34 10.12 28.70
N GLY A 189 13.99 8.86 28.41
CA GLY A 189 14.60 8.02 27.39
C GLY A 189 13.94 6.64 27.37
N VAL A 190 14.01 5.95 26.23
CA VAL A 190 13.45 4.61 26.03
C VAL A 190 14.53 3.71 25.44
N ILE A 191 14.68 2.51 25.98
CA ILE A 191 15.48 1.45 25.38
C ILE A 191 14.51 0.44 24.79
N LEU A 192 14.69 0.16 23.51
CA LEU A 192 13.89 -0.78 22.74
C LEU A 192 14.80 -1.94 22.33
N PHE A 193 14.29 -3.17 22.40
CA PHE A 193 15.02 -4.37 22.03
C PHE A 193 14.05 -5.40 21.45
N SER A 194 14.55 -6.22 20.53
CA SER A 194 13.81 -7.36 19.96
C SER A 194 13.92 -8.53 20.93
N ASP A 195 12.83 -8.87 21.63
CA ASP A 195 12.84 -9.98 22.60
C ASP A 195 13.05 -11.32 21.85
N PRO A 196 14.01 -12.16 22.27
CA PRO A 196 14.20 -13.48 21.68
C PRO A 196 12.94 -14.36 21.67
N VAL A 197 12.01 -14.19 22.61
CA VAL A 197 10.73 -14.92 22.59
C VAL A 197 9.94 -14.64 21.30
N ASP A 198 10.01 -13.42 20.79
CA ASP A 198 9.28 -12.99 19.59
C ASP A 198 10.11 -13.19 18.31
N PHE A 199 11.42 -12.94 18.37
CA PHE A 199 12.29 -12.87 17.17
C PHE A 199 13.27 -14.04 17.00
N ALA A 200 13.49 -14.85 18.05
CA ALA A 200 14.32 -16.04 18.03
C ALA A 200 13.79 -17.13 19.00
N PRO A 201 12.53 -17.60 18.85
CA PRO A 201 11.86 -18.48 19.81
C PRO A 201 12.54 -19.84 19.99
N LEU A 202 13.40 -20.24 19.05
CA LEU A 202 14.19 -21.46 19.17
C LEU A 202 15.50 -21.25 19.93
N GLY A 203 15.83 -20.03 20.36
CA GLY A 203 17.06 -19.67 21.04
C GLY A 203 18.01 -18.87 20.15
N THR A 204 18.98 -18.20 20.79
CA THR A 204 19.91 -17.25 20.15
C THR A 204 21.30 -17.82 19.85
N THR A 205 21.48 -19.14 19.94
CA THR A 205 22.79 -19.76 19.60
C THR A 205 23.03 -19.72 18.10
N ASP A 206 24.30 -19.67 17.68
CA ASP A 206 24.71 -19.51 16.28
C ASP A 206 24.03 -20.53 15.33
N GLU A 207 23.77 -21.76 15.78
CA GLU A 207 23.13 -22.79 14.94
C GLU A 207 21.63 -22.55 14.71
N ARG A 208 21.01 -21.72 15.55
CA ARG A 208 19.56 -21.49 15.59
C ARG A 208 19.14 -20.12 15.06
N VAL A 209 20.08 -19.25 14.75
CA VAL A 209 19.85 -17.90 14.21
C VAL A 209 20.54 -17.74 12.86
N TYR A 210 20.29 -16.62 12.17
CA TYR A 210 21.01 -16.28 10.94
C TYR A 210 22.54 -16.29 11.17
N PRO A 211 23.36 -16.87 10.27
CA PRO A 211 23.04 -17.33 8.91
C PRO A 211 22.52 -18.77 8.79
N ASN A 212 22.44 -19.52 9.89
CA ASN A 212 22.09 -20.95 9.87
C ASN A 212 20.58 -21.21 9.91
N SER A 213 19.80 -20.17 10.25
CA SER A 213 18.34 -20.16 10.22
C SER A 213 17.80 -18.80 9.78
N PHE A 214 16.48 -18.64 9.77
CA PHE A 214 15.79 -17.37 9.49
C PHE A 214 15.53 -16.51 10.75
N TYR A 215 15.89 -16.98 11.94
CA TYR A 215 15.67 -16.25 13.20
C TYR A 215 16.73 -15.17 13.45
N MET A 216 16.36 -14.13 14.19
CA MET A 216 17.23 -12.97 14.45
C MET A 216 18.41 -13.35 15.36
N PRO A 217 19.67 -13.02 14.99
CA PRO A 217 20.82 -13.22 15.87
C PRO A 217 20.77 -12.25 17.07
N ASP A 218 21.49 -12.56 18.15
CA ASP A 218 21.54 -11.75 19.38
C ASP A 218 22.06 -10.32 19.17
N MET A 219 22.84 -10.10 18.11
CA MET A 219 23.34 -8.80 17.68
C MET A 219 22.44 -8.09 16.65
N GLY A 220 21.34 -8.72 16.23
CA GLY A 220 20.37 -8.17 15.29
C GLY A 220 19.52 -7.08 15.95
N ILE A 221 19.35 -5.94 15.28
CA ILE A 221 18.56 -4.82 15.79
C ILE A 221 17.49 -4.43 14.76
N GLN A 222 16.22 -4.50 15.16
CA GLN A 222 15.13 -3.98 14.36
C GLN A 222 15.17 -2.45 14.32
N ARG A 223 15.06 -1.87 13.13
CA ARG A 223 15.00 -0.42 12.88
C ARG A 223 13.60 0.00 12.45
N GLY A 224 13.34 1.30 12.51
CA GLY A 224 12.17 1.95 11.93
C GLY A 224 11.90 3.30 12.57
N SER A 225 10.96 4.03 12.00
CA SER A 225 10.59 5.38 12.46
C SER A 225 9.80 5.34 13.78
N ALA A 226 10.13 6.25 14.70
CA ALA A 226 9.35 6.49 15.93
C ALA A 226 8.18 7.48 15.71
N TYR A 227 8.01 8.00 14.50
CA TYR A 227 6.95 8.95 14.19
C TYR A 227 5.57 8.28 14.13
N LEU A 228 4.55 8.95 14.68
CA LEU A 228 3.19 8.40 14.80
C LEU A 228 2.32 8.57 13.56
N GLY A 229 2.66 9.52 12.68
CA GLY A 229 1.91 9.82 11.48
C GLY A 229 2.44 9.12 10.23
N SER A 230 1.78 9.36 9.11
CA SER A 230 2.25 8.98 7.77
C SER A 230 2.53 10.24 6.95
N GLY A 231 3.60 10.22 6.17
CA GLY A 231 4.01 11.29 5.27
C GLY A 231 4.95 12.30 5.89
N ASP A 232 5.33 13.32 5.12
CA ASP A 232 6.17 14.40 5.64
C ASP A 232 5.47 15.12 6.82
N ILE A 233 6.26 15.46 7.83
CA ILE A 233 5.77 16.16 9.03
C ILE A 233 5.28 17.57 8.65
N LEU A 234 5.83 18.14 7.57
CA LEU A 234 5.55 19.52 7.16
C LEU A 234 4.37 19.67 6.20
N THR A 235 3.85 18.57 5.62
CA THR A 235 2.79 18.61 4.59
C THR A 235 1.83 17.41 4.83
N GLN A 236 0.51 17.59 5.03
CA GLN A 236 -0.43 16.45 5.29
C GLN A 236 -1.83 16.59 4.62
N ASN A 237 -2.47 15.46 4.24
CA ASN A 237 -3.95 15.19 4.21
C ASN A 237 -4.96 15.71 3.12
N TYR A 238 -4.88 15.30 1.84
CA TYR A 238 -6.06 15.21 0.92
C TYR A 238 -6.05 13.94 0.00
N PRO A 239 -6.92 13.77 -1.00
CA PRO A 239 -6.91 12.63 -1.94
C PRO A 239 -6.87 13.04 -3.44
N ALA A 240 -6.63 12.08 -4.34
CA ALA A 240 -6.91 12.26 -5.78
C ALA A 240 -7.64 11.04 -6.37
N THR A 241 -8.69 11.28 -7.16
CA THR A 241 -9.40 10.29 -7.97
C THR A 241 -9.52 10.78 -9.41
N ASP A 242 -9.19 9.91 -10.37
CA ASP A 242 -9.94 9.67 -11.62
C ASP A 242 -9.39 8.41 -12.34
N ARG A 243 -9.92 7.25 -11.91
CA ARG A 243 -9.79 5.86 -12.42
C ARG A 243 -8.39 5.38 -12.91
N TYR A 244 -7.41 5.40 -12.02
CA TYR A 244 -6.17 4.61 -12.17
C TYR A 244 -6.23 3.29 -11.40
N VAL A 245 -5.52 2.27 -11.89
CA VAL A 245 -5.09 1.14 -11.05
C VAL A 245 -3.64 1.42 -10.68
N ILE A 246 -3.41 1.80 -9.43
CA ILE A 246 -2.07 2.11 -8.92
C ILE A 246 -1.50 0.83 -8.29
N VAL A 247 -0.32 0.43 -8.75
CA VAL A 247 0.46 -0.68 -8.17
C VAL A 247 1.73 -0.07 -7.60
N GLY A 248 1.82 -0.01 -6.28
CA GLY A 248 2.90 0.66 -5.57
C GLY A 248 3.73 -0.30 -4.72
N ASN A 249 5.03 -0.04 -4.65
CA ASN A 249 5.96 -0.63 -3.70
C ASN A 249 7.00 0.43 -3.34
N HIS A 250 7.55 0.39 -2.13
CA HIS A 250 8.70 1.25 -1.81
C HIS A 250 9.99 0.62 -2.28
N PHE A 251 11.03 1.43 -2.44
CA PHE A 251 12.33 0.97 -2.91
C PHE A 251 13.49 1.26 -1.93
N ASP A 252 13.27 2.10 -0.93
CA ASP A 252 14.26 2.32 0.13
C ASP A 252 14.19 1.21 1.18
N SER A 253 15.35 0.87 1.76
CA SER A 253 15.45 -0.08 2.87
C SER A 253 16.48 0.36 3.91
N TRP A 254 16.38 -0.16 5.14
CA TRP A 254 17.39 0.11 6.17
C TRP A 254 18.78 -0.43 5.84
N THR A 255 18.90 -1.50 5.05
CA THR A 255 20.17 -2.12 4.68
C THR A 255 20.11 -2.62 3.24
N PHE A 256 20.18 -3.94 3.01
CA PHE A 256 20.13 -4.59 1.70
C PHE A 256 18.73 -4.91 1.20
N GLY A 257 17.73 -4.77 2.08
CA GLY A 257 16.32 -4.90 1.75
C GLY A 257 15.88 -6.20 1.05
N SER A 258 16.48 -7.36 1.31
CA SER A 258 16.11 -8.59 0.56
C SER A 258 14.65 -9.03 0.75
N ILE A 259 14.05 -8.74 1.89
CA ILE A 259 12.63 -9.02 2.15
C ILE A 259 11.86 -7.73 2.05
N ASP A 260 12.17 -6.83 2.97
CA ASP A 260 11.63 -5.49 3.07
C ASP A 260 12.70 -4.51 2.59
N ASP A 261 12.64 -4.01 1.36
CA ASP A 261 11.50 -3.89 0.43
C ASP A 261 11.58 -4.81 -0.82
N GLY A 262 12.77 -5.35 -1.09
CA GLY A 262 13.19 -5.86 -2.39
C GLY A 262 12.44 -7.07 -2.90
N SER A 263 11.79 -7.84 -2.03
CA SER A 263 10.89 -8.92 -2.47
C SER A 263 9.67 -8.38 -3.23
N GLY A 264 9.16 -7.21 -2.82
CA GLY A 264 8.10 -6.48 -3.52
C GLY A 264 8.59 -5.87 -4.83
N MET A 265 9.80 -5.29 -4.84
CA MET A 265 10.36 -4.68 -6.05
C MET A 265 10.66 -5.75 -7.11
N ALA A 266 11.16 -6.92 -6.71
CA ALA A 266 11.39 -8.06 -7.59
C ALA A 266 10.12 -8.52 -8.32
N ILE A 267 8.97 -8.49 -7.62
CA ILE A 267 7.65 -8.76 -8.20
C ILE A 267 7.24 -7.61 -9.13
N SER A 268 7.40 -6.35 -8.71
CA SER A 268 7.06 -5.19 -9.52
C SER A 268 7.80 -5.17 -10.86
N PHE A 269 9.09 -5.48 -10.86
CA PHE A 269 9.88 -5.65 -12.08
C PHE A 269 9.33 -6.74 -13.00
N GLU A 270 8.92 -7.88 -12.44
CA GLU A 270 8.35 -8.97 -13.24
C GLU A 270 6.98 -8.59 -13.84
N LEU A 271 6.14 -7.91 -13.07
CA LEU A 271 4.85 -7.39 -13.57
C LEU A 271 5.06 -6.40 -14.71
N VAL A 272 5.97 -5.45 -14.55
CA VAL A 272 6.29 -4.44 -15.58
C VAL A 272 6.84 -5.11 -16.83
N ARG A 273 7.73 -6.10 -16.70
CA ARG A 273 8.24 -6.89 -17.83
C ARG A 273 7.11 -7.60 -18.58
N ILE A 274 6.21 -8.29 -17.88
CA ILE A 274 5.09 -9.02 -18.48
C ILE A 274 4.17 -8.06 -19.24
N PHE A 275 3.72 -6.99 -18.58
CA PHE A 275 2.83 -6.01 -19.23
C PHE A 275 3.54 -5.28 -20.36
N GLY A 276 4.82 -4.99 -20.23
CA GLY A 276 5.67 -4.43 -21.28
C GLY A 276 5.70 -5.28 -22.55
N ILE A 277 5.91 -6.60 -22.41
CA ILE A 277 5.84 -7.56 -23.53
C ILE A 277 4.44 -7.55 -24.16
N TRP A 278 3.39 -7.52 -23.33
CA TRP A 278 2.02 -7.53 -23.83
C TRP A 278 1.64 -6.23 -24.54
N LEU A 279 2.11 -5.08 -24.04
CA LEU A 279 1.98 -3.77 -24.69
C LEU A 279 2.67 -3.78 -26.06
N LYS A 280 3.88 -4.34 -26.16
CA LYS A 280 4.61 -4.51 -27.44
C LYS A 280 3.85 -5.45 -28.40
N ALA A 281 3.15 -6.45 -27.89
CA ALA A 281 2.28 -7.35 -28.65
C ALA A 281 0.88 -6.78 -28.98
N GLY A 282 0.61 -5.51 -28.67
CA GLY A 282 -0.63 -4.82 -29.00
C GLY A 282 -1.76 -4.93 -27.97
N TRP A 283 -1.56 -5.66 -26.87
CA TRP A 283 -2.52 -5.67 -25.77
C TRP A 283 -2.57 -4.28 -25.09
N ARG A 284 -3.76 -3.86 -24.66
CA ARG A 284 -3.95 -2.61 -23.90
C ARG A 284 -4.91 -2.87 -22.75
N PRO A 285 -4.63 -2.38 -21.53
CA PRO A 285 -5.57 -2.49 -20.42
C PRO A 285 -6.77 -1.55 -20.64
N LYS A 286 -7.94 -1.93 -20.13
CA LYS A 286 -9.18 -1.11 -20.18
C LYS A 286 -9.04 0.19 -19.39
N ARG A 287 -8.16 0.21 -18.37
CA ARG A 287 -7.83 1.39 -17.56
C ARG A 287 -6.31 1.52 -17.50
N SER A 288 -5.82 2.75 -17.35
CA SER A 288 -4.40 2.99 -17.13
C SER A 288 -3.95 2.33 -15.84
N ILE A 289 -2.86 1.56 -15.92
CA ILE A 289 -2.16 0.98 -14.78
C ILE A 289 -0.93 1.86 -14.55
N VAL A 290 -0.75 2.34 -13.32
CA VAL A 290 0.36 3.19 -12.92
C VAL A 290 1.21 2.42 -11.93
N PHE A 291 2.46 2.15 -12.29
CA PHE A 291 3.44 1.56 -11.38
C PHE A 291 4.18 2.66 -10.64
N CYS A 292 4.26 2.55 -9.33
CA CYS A 292 4.94 3.51 -8.46
C CYS A 292 6.01 2.80 -7.64
N ALA A 293 7.24 3.31 -7.71
CA ALA A 293 8.33 2.96 -6.79
C ALA A 293 8.51 4.17 -5.86
N PHE A 294 8.15 4.01 -4.58
CA PHE A 294 8.18 5.09 -3.59
C PHE A 294 9.49 5.08 -2.81
N GLY A 295 10.14 6.23 -2.68
CA GLY A 295 11.29 6.36 -1.78
C GLY A 295 10.87 6.84 -0.39
N ALA A 296 11.75 6.72 0.59
CA ALA A 296 11.57 7.14 1.97
C ALA A 296 10.32 6.57 2.67
N GLU A 297 9.97 5.32 2.40
CA GLU A 297 8.93 4.60 3.13
C GLU A 297 9.36 4.25 4.55
N GLU A 298 10.61 3.83 4.73
CA GLU A 298 11.18 3.44 6.02
C GLU A 298 11.18 4.62 7.02
N TYR A 299 11.11 5.83 6.48
CA TYR A 299 10.96 7.09 7.20
C TYR A 299 9.49 7.54 7.29
N SER A 300 8.56 6.61 7.47
CA SER A 300 7.12 6.86 7.60
C SER A 300 6.41 7.25 6.31
N THR A 301 6.61 6.49 5.23
CA THR A 301 5.82 6.60 3.98
C THR A 301 5.93 7.97 3.29
N ILE A 302 7.05 8.68 3.44
CA ILE A 302 7.21 10.07 2.96
C ILE A 302 6.94 10.15 1.45
N GLY A 303 7.63 9.36 0.63
CA GLY A 303 7.53 9.52 -0.83
C GLY A 303 6.14 9.22 -1.39
N SER A 304 5.43 8.22 -0.85
CA SER A 304 4.08 7.91 -1.27
C SER A 304 3.10 8.99 -0.83
N MET A 305 3.23 9.49 0.40
CA MET A 305 2.37 10.56 0.91
C MET A 305 2.60 11.87 0.17
N GLU A 306 3.85 12.30 -0.07
CA GLU A 306 4.15 13.49 -0.87
C GLU A 306 3.61 13.38 -2.29
N TRP A 307 3.69 12.18 -2.89
CA TRP A 307 3.11 11.94 -4.20
C TRP A 307 1.59 12.12 -4.21
N VAL A 308 0.88 11.57 -3.22
CA VAL A 308 -0.54 11.88 -3.08
C VAL A 308 -0.69 13.39 -2.89
N GLN A 309 0.18 14.06 -2.11
CA GLN A 309 0.06 15.48 -1.80
C GLN A 309 0.08 16.41 -2.99
N VAL A 310 1.05 16.22 -3.87
CA VAL A 310 1.13 16.96 -5.13
C VAL A 310 -0.05 16.64 -6.05
N ALA A 311 -0.48 15.37 -6.08
CA ALA A 311 -1.66 14.99 -6.85
C ALA A 311 -2.91 15.77 -6.39
N LYS A 312 -3.02 16.08 -5.09
CA LYS A 312 -4.15 16.87 -4.55
C LYS A 312 -4.08 18.35 -4.94
N SER A 313 -2.90 18.97 -4.88
CA SER A 313 -2.74 20.41 -5.15
C SER A 313 -2.89 20.78 -6.62
N SER A 314 -2.98 19.78 -7.50
CA SER A 314 -3.13 19.95 -8.94
C SER A 314 -4.60 19.97 -9.40
N PHE A 315 -5.55 19.90 -8.45
CA PHE A 315 -7.01 20.01 -8.64
C PHE A 315 -7.59 21.12 -7.75
#